data_AF-A0A3M0LEH2-F1
#
_entry.id   AF-A0A3M0LEH2-F1
#
_cell.length_a   1.000
_cell.length_b   1.000
_cell.length_c   1.000
_cell.angle_alpha   90.00
_cell.angle_beta   90.00
_cell.angle_gamma   90.00
#
_symmetry.space_group_name_H-M   'P 1'
#
loop_
_entity.id
_entity.type
_entity.pdbx_description
1 polymer ?
#
loop_
_entity_poly.entity_id
_entity_poly.type
_entity_poly.pdbx_seq_one_letter_code
_entity_poly.pdbx_strand_id
1 'polypeptide(L)'
;MTVLVSHTVSAVLKVKGGHYLSPQRFLKYQAIMVEQDDVEIVVTNTVNPASFLSRSMGEPVIHDCLEAIKATYSSCPDLKETCLRILRPSPPIEAAMSSVEGMLGMRLQ
;
A
#
# COMPACT_ATOMS: atom_id res chain seq x y z
N MET A 1 9.83 13.35 -15.37
CA MET A 1 10.41 12.16 -14.72
C MET A 1 9.37 11.05 -14.75
N THR A 2 9.72 9.82 -15.11
CA THR A 2 8.75 8.70 -15.11
C THR A 2 9.10 7.72 -13.99
N VAL A 3 8.13 7.39 -13.16
CA VAL A 3 8.26 6.41 -12.08
C VAL A 3 7.52 5.14 -12.48
N LEU A 4 8.27 4.05 -12.63
CA LEU A 4 7.72 2.73 -12.90
C LEU A 4 7.31 2.06 -11.59
N VAL A 5 6.09 1.54 -11.52
CA VAL A 5 5.57 0.84 -10.34
C VAL A 5 4.77 -0.39 -10.75
N SER A 6 4.87 -1.46 -9.96
CA SER A 6 4.19 -2.73 -10.25
C SER A 6 2.69 -2.71 -9.98
N HIS A 7 2.20 -1.71 -9.25
CA HIS A 7 0.81 -1.58 -8.84
C HIS A 7 0.33 -0.15 -9.03
N THR A 8 -0.98 0.05 -9.15
CA THR A 8 -1.59 1.36 -9.43
C THR A 8 -1.61 2.28 -8.19
N VAL A 9 -0.42 2.73 -7.76
CA VAL A 9 -0.24 3.59 -6.56
C VAL A 9 -1.03 4.90 -6.68
N SER A 10 -1.16 5.44 -7.90
CA SER A 10 -1.97 6.65 -8.16
C SER A 10 -3.45 6.46 -7.83
N ALA A 11 -4.02 5.28 -8.11
CA ALA A 11 -5.41 4.98 -7.77
C ALA A 11 -5.58 4.82 -6.25
N VAL A 12 -4.60 4.21 -5.57
CA VAL A 12 -4.63 4.10 -4.10
C VAL A 12 -4.65 5.48 -3.46
N LEU A 13 -3.79 6.40 -3.91
CA LEU A 13 -3.76 7.77 -3.39
C LEU A 13 -5.07 8.51 -3.72
N LYS A 14 -5.59 8.42 -4.95
CA LYS A 14 -6.84 9.12 -5.32
C LYS A 14 -8.09 8.60 -4.61
N VAL A 15 -8.18 7.30 -4.34
CA VAL A 15 -9.44 6.65 -3.90
C VAL A 15 -9.45 6.28 -2.42
N LYS A 16 -8.32 5.86 -1.85
CA LYS A 16 -8.26 5.32 -0.46
C LYS A 16 -7.09 5.84 0.37
N GLY A 17 -6.34 6.83 -0.10
CA GLY A 17 -5.12 7.30 0.58
C GLY A 17 -5.38 7.74 2.02
N GLY A 18 -6.49 8.44 2.27
CA GLY A 18 -6.88 8.89 3.61
C GLY A 18 -7.26 7.77 4.61
N HIS A 19 -7.55 6.56 4.14
CA HIS A 19 -7.87 5.42 5.03
C HIS A 19 -6.64 4.66 5.51
N TYR A 20 -5.55 4.68 4.74
CA TYR A 20 -4.34 3.88 5.02
C TYR A 20 -3.14 4.74 5.45
N LEU A 21 -3.18 6.04 5.22
CA LEU A 21 -2.10 6.97 5.52
C LEU A 21 -2.58 8.02 6.51
N SER A 22 -1.66 8.47 7.36
CA SER A 22 -1.93 9.66 8.16
C SER A 22 -2.15 10.87 7.25
N PRO A 23 -2.94 11.88 7.67
CA PRO A 23 -3.24 13.05 6.83
C PRO A 23 -1.98 13.74 6.26
N GLN A 24 -0.93 13.86 7.07
CA GLN A 24 0.34 14.46 6.63
C GLN A 24 1.05 13.63 5.54
N ARG A 25 1.06 12.30 5.68
CA ARG A 25 1.67 11.42 4.68
C ARG A 25 0.84 11.38 3.41
N PHE A 26 -0.48 11.37 3.54
CA PHE A 26 -1.39 11.41 2.41
C PHE A 26 -1.18 12.66 1.56
N LEU A 27 -1.21 13.85 2.18
CA LEU A 27 -1.00 15.12 1.48
C LEU A 27 0.37 15.21 0.82
N LYS A 28 1.42 14.73 1.50
CA LYS A 28 2.78 14.72 0.95
C LYS A 28 2.88 13.84 -0.30
N TYR A 29 2.33 12.62 -0.26
CA TYR A 29 2.39 11.72 -1.40
C TYR A 29 1.47 12.17 -2.53
N GLN A 30 0.29 12.71 -2.23
CA GLN A 30 -0.58 13.28 -3.27
C GLN A 30 0.12 14.42 -4.01
N ALA A 31 0.71 15.37 -3.28
CA ALA A 31 1.42 16.48 -3.91
C ALA A 31 2.55 15.98 -4.82
N ILE A 32 3.42 15.09 -4.34
CA ILE A 32 4.64 14.70 -5.07
C ILE A 32 4.37 13.69 -6.20
N MET A 33 3.42 12.78 -6.01
CA MET A 33 3.23 11.62 -6.89
C MET A 33 2.01 11.72 -7.79
N VAL A 34 1.07 12.64 -7.52
CA VAL A 34 -0.21 12.74 -8.23
C VAL A 34 -0.43 14.10 -8.86
N GLU A 35 -0.18 15.19 -8.14
CA GLU A 35 -0.48 16.55 -8.62
C GLU A 35 0.68 17.21 -9.37
N GLN A 36 1.90 16.67 -9.27
CA GLN A 36 3.06 17.19 -9.98
C GLN A 36 3.05 16.83 -11.47
N ASP A 37 3.01 17.85 -12.34
CA ASP A 37 3.01 17.69 -13.81
C ASP A 37 4.32 17.10 -14.37
N ASP A 38 5.41 17.20 -13.62
CA ASP A 38 6.72 16.68 -13.99
C ASP A 38 6.92 15.20 -13.64
N VAL A 39 5.93 14.54 -13.03
CA VAL A 39 6.00 13.13 -12.61
C VAL A 39 4.89 12.30 -13.27
N GLU A 40 5.29 11.32 -14.07
CA GLU A 40 4.36 10.34 -14.66
C GLU A 40 4.53 8.98 -13.99
N ILE A 41 3.45 8.45 -13.41
CA ILE A 41 3.41 7.11 -12.84
C ILE A 41 2.92 6.13 -13.89
N VAL A 42 3.80 5.23 -14.31
CA VAL A 42 3.47 4.19 -15.28
C VAL A 42 3.49 2.84 -14.59
N VAL A 43 2.38 2.11 -14.73
CA VAL A 43 2.27 0.76 -14.21
C VAL A 43 3.06 -0.18 -15.12
N THR A 44 3.92 -1.01 -14.53
CA THR A 44 4.69 -2.02 -15.25
C THR A 44 4.46 -3.42 -14.69
N ASN A 45 4.41 -4.41 -15.57
CA ASN A 45 4.33 -5.82 -15.21
C ASN A 45 5.72 -6.48 -15.11
N THR A 46 6.80 -5.68 -15.02
CA THR A 46 8.16 -6.18 -14.87
C THR A 46 8.32 -6.92 -13.53
N VAL A 47 8.22 -8.25 -13.57
CA VAL A 47 8.36 -9.13 -12.40
C VAL A 47 9.82 -9.44 -12.04
N ASN A 48 10.73 -9.38 -13.00
CA ASN A 48 12.15 -9.66 -12.78
C ASN A 48 12.89 -8.36 -12.37
N PRO A 49 13.48 -8.29 -11.16
CA PRO A 49 14.21 -7.12 -10.69
C PRO A 49 15.34 -6.67 -11.62
N ALA A 50 16.03 -7.61 -12.29
CA ALA A 50 17.14 -7.27 -13.21
C ALA A 50 16.63 -6.53 -14.46
N SER A 51 15.43 -6.87 -14.95
CA SER A 51 14.80 -6.19 -16.09
C SER A 51 14.17 -4.84 -15.74
N PHE A 52 14.08 -4.46 -14.47
CA PHE A 52 13.60 -3.14 -14.08
C PHE A 52 14.57 -2.04 -14.52
N LEU A 53 15.89 -2.35 -14.49
CA LEU A 53 16.95 -1.41 -14.85
C LEU A 53 17.11 -1.21 -16.37
N SER A 54 16.71 -2.20 -17.17
CA SER A 54 16.76 -2.06 -18.63
C SER A 54 15.71 -1.08 -19.16
N ARG A 55 14.72 -0.71 -18.32
CA ARG A 55 13.57 0.15 -18.68
C ARG A 55 12.84 -0.32 -19.94
N SER A 56 13.10 -1.56 -20.37
CA SER A 56 12.38 -2.20 -21.43
C SER A 56 11.02 -2.53 -20.85
N MET A 57 10.00 -1.83 -21.30
CA MET A 57 8.61 -2.28 -21.19
C MET A 57 8.53 -3.52 -22.06
N GLY A 58 8.98 -4.65 -21.52
CA GLY A 58 8.96 -5.93 -22.20
C GLY A 58 7.53 -6.30 -22.59
N GLU A 59 7.40 -7.36 -23.38
CA GLU A 59 6.08 -7.88 -23.73
C GLU A 59 5.26 -8.11 -22.44
N PRO A 60 3.95 -7.75 -22.42
CA PRO A 60 3.11 -7.98 -21.26
C PRO A 60 3.17 -9.46 -20.88
N VAL A 61 3.92 -9.79 -19.83
CA VAL A 61 3.98 -11.15 -19.33
C VAL A 61 2.63 -11.42 -18.68
N ILE A 62 1.79 -12.20 -19.35
CA ILE A 62 0.54 -12.71 -18.79
C ILE A 62 0.94 -13.79 -17.80
N HIS A 63 1.27 -13.36 -16.58
CA HIS A 63 1.46 -14.24 -15.45
C HIS A 63 0.16 -14.24 -14.65
N ASP A 64 -0.48 -15.40 -14.53
CA ASP A 64 -1.58 -15.58 -13.58
C ASP A 64 -1.01 -15.68 -12.17
N CYS A 65 -0.80 -14.51 -11.56
CA CYS A 65 -0.25 -14.40 -10.22
C CYS A 65 -1.12 -15.16 -9.19
N LEU A 66 -2.43 -15.27 -9.41
CA LEU A 66 -3.32 -15.97 -8.49
C LEU A 66 -3.08 -17.48 -8.52
N GLU A 67 -2.90 -18.05 -9.71
CA GLU A 67 -2.61 -19.48 -9.83
C GLU A 67 -1.24 -19.85 -9.26
N ALA A 68 -0.20 -19.03 -9.47
CA ALA A 68 1.09 -19.29 -8.83
C ALA A 68 1.05 -19.14 -7.31
N ILE A 69 0.35 -18.11 -6.79
CA ILE A 69 0.15 -17.96 -5.34
C ILE A 69 -0.55 -19.19 -4.77
N LYS A 70 -1.63 -19.67 -5.40
CA LYS A 70 -2.32 -20.89 -4.96
C LYS A 70 -1.39 -22.10 -4.97
N ALA A 71 -0.61 -22.29 -6.03
CA ALA A 71 0.31 -23.43 -6.13
C ALA A 71 1.40 -23.38 -5.04
N THR A 72 2.01 -22.22 -4.82
CA THR A 72 3.01 -22.02 -3.76
C THR A 72 2.42 -22.23 -2.37
N TYR A 73 1.26 -21.65 -2.09
CA TYR A 73 0.59 -21.78 -0.78
C TYR A 73 0.12 -23.23 -0.54
N SER A 74 -0.34 -23.93 -1.58
CA SER A 74 -0.70 -25.36 -1.49
C SER A 74 0.52 -26.25 -1.23
N SER A 75 1.70 -25.84 -1.69
CA SER A 75 2.97 -26.55 -1.49
C SER A 75 3.66 -26.26 -0.14
N CYS A 76 3.22 -25.21 0.57
CA CYS A 76 3.74 -24.81 1.87
C CYS A 76 2.71 -25.08 2.98
N PRO A 77 2.59 -26.31 3.51
CA PRO A 77 1.57 -26.66 4.50
C PRO A 77 1.67 -25.86 5.82
N ASP A 78 2.84 -25.27 6.09
CA ASP A 78 3.11 -24.45 7.28
C ASP A 78 2.63 -22.99 7.14
N LEU A 79 2.34 -22.56 5.91
CA LEU A 79 1.74 -21.25 5.59
C LEU A 79 0.22 -21.34 5.75
N LYS A 80 -0.29 -21.72 6.92
CA LYS A 80 -1.71 -21.49 7.23
C LYS A 80 -1.87 -20.06 7.74
N GLU A 81 -2.99 -19.41 7.43
CA GLU A 81 -3.44 -18.16 8.07
C GLU A 81 -3.76 -18.38 9.56
N THR A 82 -2.76 -18.79 10.34
CA THR A 82 -2.84 -18.78 11.79
C THR A 82 -2.33 -17.42 12.22
N CYS A 83 -3.18 -16.64 12.89
CA CYS A 83 -2.72 -15.42 13.56
C CYS A 83 -1.50 -15.76 14.40
N LEU A 84 -0.33 -15.20 14.05
CA LEU A 84 0.81 -15.18 14.94
C LEU A 84 0.36 -14.41 16.16
N ARG A 85 0.14 -15.12 17.28
CA ARG A 85 -0.32 -14.56 18.55
C ARG A 85 0.77 -13.64 19.08
N ILE A 86 0.83 -12.41 18.57
CA ILE A 86 1.53 -11.32 19.22
C ILE A 86 0.73 -11.08 20.50
N LEU A 87 1.33 -11.42 21.62
CA LEU A 87 0.82 -11.09 22.94
C LEU A 87 0.62 -9.58 22.99
N ARG A 88 -0.67 -9.17 23.03
CA ARG A 88 -1.21 -7.81 23.11
C ARG A 88 -1.30 -7.10 21.74
N PRO A 89 -2.44 -7.22 21.03
CA PRO A 89 -2.77 -6.29 19.96
C PRO A 89 -2.83 -4.86 20.53
N SER A 90 -2.18 -3.92 19.88
CA SER A 90 -2.40 -2.49 20.12
C SER A 90 -3.91 -2.18 19.94
N PRO A 91 -4.48 -1.26 20.73
CA PRO A 91 -5.88 -0.89 20.56
C PRO A 91 -6.14 -0.39 19.14
N PRO A 92 -7.33 -0.64 18.57
CA PRO A 92 -7.70 -0.12 17.27
C PRO A 92 -7.58 1.41 17.24
N ILE A 93 -7.15 1.95 16.09
CA ILE A 93 -6.93 3.38 15.86
C ILE A 93 -8.16 4.24 16.23
N GLU A 94 -9.35 3.67 16.10
CA GLU A 94 -10.62 4.29 16.49
C GLU A 94 -10.72 4.61 17.99
N ALA A 95 -10.18 3.72 18.85
CA ALA A 95 -10.16 3.93 20.30
C ALA A 95 -9.17 5.03 20.72
N ALA A 96 -8.13 5.28 19.92
CA ALA A 96 -7.15 6.33 20.20
C ALA A 96 -7.71 7.73 19.90
N MET A 97 -8.57 7.88 18.89
CA MET A 97 -9.18 9.18 18.57
C MET A 97 -10.25 9.59 19.60
N SER A 98 -10.99 8.62 20.15
CA SER A 98 -11.98 8.87 21.22
C SER A 98 -11.34 9.40 22.52
N SER A 99 -10.11 8.97 22.84
CA SER A 99 -9.39 9.40 24.05
C SER A 99 -8.90 10.86 23.96
N VAL A 100 -8.57 11.33 22.75
CA VAL A 100 -8.10 12.71 22.53
C VAL A 100 -9.27 13.70 22.57
N GLU A 101 -10.45 13.32 22.08
CA GLU A 101 -11.66 14.14 22.17
C GLU A 101 -12.18 14.26 23.62
N GLY A 102 -12.12 13.17 24.39
CA GLY A 102 -12.50 13.19 25.82
C GLY A 102 -11.63 14.10 26.68
N MET A 103 -10.35 14.28 26.33
CA MET A 103 -9.43 15.15 27.05
C MET A 103 -9.59 16.64 26.69
N LEU A 104 -10.12 16.94 25.50
CA LEU A 104 -10.45 18.31 25.07
C LEU A 104 -11.80 18.78 25.65
N GLY A 105 -12.74 17.86 25.86
CA GLY A 105 -14.06 18.14 26.44
C GLY A 105 -14.07 18.49 27.94
N MET A 106 -13.04 18.11 28.70
CA MET A 106 -12.94 18.47 30.13
C MET A 106 -12.27 19.82 30.42
N ARG A 107 -11.91 20.60 29.39
CA ARG A 107 -11.25 21.91 29.55
C ARG A 107 -12.12 23.11 29.15
N LEU A 108 -13.41 22.88 28.85
CA LEU A 108 -14.38 23.93 28.52
C LEU A 108 -15.63 23.90 29.41
N GLN A 109 -15.50 23.54 30.68
CA GLN A 109 -16.53 23.83 31.69
C GLN A 109 -15.93 24.58 32.87
#